data_AF-A0A2N8TYB7-F1
#
_entry.id   AF-A0A2N8TYB7-F1
#
_cell.length_a   1.000
_cell.length_b   1.000
_cell.length_c   1.000
_cell.angle_alpha   90.00
_cell.angle_beta   90.00
_cell.angle_gamma   90.00
#
_symmetry.space_group_name_H-M   'P 1'
#
loop_
_entity.id
_entity.type
_entity.pdbx_description
1 polymer ?
#
loop_
_entity_poly.entity_id
_entity_poly.type
_entity_poly.pdbx_seq_one_letter_code
_entity_poly.pdbx_strand_id
1 'polypeptide(L)' 'MVMKHYPPEFKADAVALYRSRPGATIKAIATDLGVNPETLRNWIRAAGAGHGRGRTEG' A
#
# COMPACT_ATOMS: atom_id res chain seq x y z
N MET A 1 15.74 -19.43 0.23
CA MET A 1 15.23 -18.17 -0.37
C MET A 1 14.18 -17.60 0.58
N VAL A 2 14.58 -16.91 1.66
CA VAL A 2 13.59 -16.31 2.56
C VAL A 2 12.97 -15.14 1.79
N MET A 3 11.71 -15.31 1.38
CA MET A 3 10.97 -14.24 0.76
C MET A 3 10.93 -13.12 1.81
N LYS A 4 11.67 -12.03 1.61
CA LYS A 4 11.54 -10.80 2.40
C LYS A 4 10.15 -10.23 2.10
N HIS A 5 9.15 -10.86 2.68
CA HIS A 5 7.76 -10.56 2.45
C HIS A 5 7.42 -9.42 3.39
N TYR A 6 7.23 -8.22 2.85
CA TYR A 6 6.69 -7.11 3.62
C TYR A 6 5.42 -7.59 4.32
N PRO A 7 5.30 -7.43 5.65
CA PRO A 7 4.12 -7.86 6.37
C PRO A 7 2.90 -7.12 5.81
N PRO A 8 1.72 -7.75 5.80
CA PRO A 8 0.50 -7.16 5.27
C PRO A 8 0.16 -5.82 5.96
N GLU A 9 0.49 -5.70 7.25
CA GLU A 9 0.35 -4.47 8.03
C GLU A 9 1.18 -3.32 7.44
N PHE A 10 2.43 -3.58 7.04
CA PHE A 10 3.28 -2.56 6.41
C PHE A 10 2.73 -2.10 5.06
N LYS A 11 2.14 -3.02 4.29
CA LYS A 11 1.50 -2.68 3.01
C LYS A 11 0.27 -1.80 3.24
N ALA A 12 -0.55 -2.15 4.23
CA ALA A 12 -1.74 -1.40 4.60
C ALA A 12 -1.39 -0.01 5.13
N ASP A 13 -0.36 0.09 5.98
CA ASP A 13 0.16 1.34 6.52
C ASP A 13 0.70 2.24 5.40
N ALA A 14 1.49 1.70 4.47
CA ALA A 14 1.99 2.46 3.32
C ALA A 14 0.87 3.00 2.42
N VAL A 15 -0.19 2.22 2.21
CA VAL A 15 -1.38 2.65 1.45
C VAL A 15 -2.19 3.70 2.23
N ALA A 16 -2.34 3.52 3.55
CA ALA A 16 -3.03 4.47 4.43
C ALA A 16 -2.29 5.81 4.50
N LEU A 17 -0.95 5.78 4.60
CA LEU A 17 -0.08 6.94 4.57
C LEU A 17 -0.20 7.71 3.25
N TYR A 18 -0.23 7.00 2.11
CA TYR A 18 -0.49 7.62 0.80
C TYR A 18 -1.87 8.29 0.75
N ARG A 19 -2.93 7.62 1.24
CA ARG A 19 -4.29 8.20 1.28
C ARG A 19 -4.42 9.38 2.25
N SER A 20 -3.69 9.37 3.35
CA SER A 20 -3.70 10.42 4.38
C SER A 20 -2.92 11.67 3.96
N ARG A 21 -2.01 11.56 2.99
CA ARG A 21 -1.22 12.67 2.45
C ARG A 21 -1.69 13.06 1.04
N PRO A 22 -2.68 13.96 0.87
CA PRO A 22 -3.25 14.36 -0.43
C PRO A 22 -2.30 15.18 -1.35
N GLY A 23 -0.99 15.12 -1.14
CA GLY A 23 0.03 15.71 -2.03
C GLY A 23 1.29 14.86 -2.17
N ALA A 24 1.36 13.70 -1.51
CA ALA A 24 2.52 12.83 -1.59
C ALA A 24 2.42 11.93 -2.83
N THR A 25 3.45 11.96 -3.66
CA THR A 25 3.52 11.04 -4.81
C THR A 25 3.89 9.63 -4.34
N ILE A 26 3.46 8.61 -5.09
CA ILE A 26 3.85 7.22 -4.85
C ILE A 26 5.39 7.10 -4.77
N LYS A 27 6.12 7.85 -5.58
CA LYS A 27 7.59 7.88 -5.56
C LYS A 27 8.14 8.45 -4.25
N ALA A 28 7.60 9.55 -3.75
CA ALA A 28 8.03 10.16 -2.49
C ALA A 28 7.79 9.22 -1.29
N ILE A 29 6.59 8.65 -1.19
CA ILE A 29 6.24 7.69 -0.13
C ILE A 29 7.11 6.43 -0.24
N ALA A 30 7.36 5.95 -1.45
CA ALA A 30 8.18 4.76 -1.67
C ALA A 30 9.64 5.00 -1.26
N THR A 31 10.22 6.15 -1.62
CA THR A 31 11.58 6.53 -1.19
C THR A 31 11.68 6.70 0.33
N ASP A 32 10.69 7.32 0.95
CA ASP A 32 10.61 7.53 2.42
C ASP A 32 10.55 6.19 3.18
N LEU A 33 9.76 5.24 2.67
CA LEU A 33 9.61 3.89 3.23
C LEU A 33 10.70 2.91 2.79
N GLY A 34 11.59 3.30 1.88
CA GLY A 34 12.60 2.41 1.29
C GLY A 34 12.04 1.27 0.43
N VAL A 35 10.82 1.41 -0.09
CA VAL A 35 10.17 0.43 -0.98
C VAL A 35 10.23 0.85 -2.44
N ASN A 36 10.04 -0.10 -3.34
CA ASN A 36 9.98 0.22 -4.76
C ASN A 36 8.64 0.91 -5.09
N PRO A 37 8.62 2.03 -5.82
CA PRO A 37 7.37 2.74 -6.15
C PRO A 37 6.38 1.88 -6.94
N GLU A 38 6.86 0.94 -7.75
CA GLU A 38 6.00 -0.03 -8.43
C GLU A 38 5.32 -0.99 -7.45
N THR A 39 6.04 -1.41 -6.40
CA THR A 39 5.48 -2.27 -5.34
C THR A 39 4.38 -1.53 -4.58
N LEU A 40 4.62 -0.27 -4.20
CA LEU A 40 3.63 0.57 -3.54
C LEU A 40 2.41 0.83 -4.44
N ARG A 41 2.62 1.09 -5.74
CA ARG A 41 1.53 1.21 -6.72
C ARG A 41 0.70 -0.06 -6.80
N ASN A 42 1.33 -1.23 -6.78
CA ASN A 42 0.62 -2.51 -6.78
C ASN A 42 -0.22 -2.68 -5.50
N TRP A 43 0.29 -2.28 -4.34
CA TRP A 43 -0.47 -2.31 -3.08
C TRP A 43 -1.64 -1.34 -3.09
N ILE A 44 -1.46 -0.10 -3.57
CA ILE A 44 -2.54 0.88 -3.71
C ILE A 44 -3.61 0.35 -4.67
N ARG A 45 -3.20 -0.27 -5.78
CA ARG A 45 -4.12 -0.88 -6.76
C ARG A 45 -4.85 -2.08 -6.18
N ALA A 46 -4.18 -2.93 -5.41
CA ALA A 46 -4.79 -4.07 -4.73
C ALA A 46 -5.77 -3.62 -3.63
N ALA A 47 -5.42 -2.60 -2.84
CA ALA A 47 -6.28 -2.02 -1.82
C ALA A 47 -7.47 -1.24 -2.40
N GLY A 48 -7.30 -0.62 -3.58
CA GLY A 48 -8.38 0.02 -4.34
C GLY A 48 -9.31 -1.00 -5.00
N ALA A 49 -8.75 -2.08 -5.55
CA ALA A 49 -9.53 -3.18 -6.14
C ALA A 49 -10.30 -4.00 -5.10
N GLY A 50 -9.78 -4.11 -3.87
CA GLY A 50 -10.46 -4.75 -2.74
C GLY A 50 -11.61 -3.93 -2.15
N HIS A 51 -11.63 -2.60 -2.34
CA HIS A 51 -12.72 -1.75 -1.85
C HIS A 51 -13.96 -1.77 -2.76
N GLY A 52 -13.97 -2.61 -3.80
CA GLY A 52 -15.10 -2.76 -4.71
C GLY A 52 -16.14 -3.81 -4.30
N ARG A 53 -15.80 -4.83 -3.49
CA ARG A 53 -16.77 -5.88 -3.08
C ARG A 53 -16.31 -6.68 -1.86
N GLY A 54 -17.16 -6.70 -0.83
CA GLY A 54 -17.01 -7.52 0.38
C GLY A 54 -17.39 -6.69 1.60
N ARG A 55 -18.69 -6.40 1.77
CA ARG A 55 -19.56 -7.18 2.67
C ARG A 55 -19.01 -7.15 4.11
N THR A 56 -19.69 -6.35 4.92
CA THR A 56 -19.81 -6.52 6.37
C THR A 56 -19.70 -7.99 6.76
N GLU A 57 -18.70 -8.32 7.56
CA GLU A 57 -18.82 -9.43 8.50
C GLU A 57 -19.28 -8.79 9.81
N GLY A 58 -20.55 -9.04 10.14
CA GLY A 58 -21.31 -8.47 11.25
C GLY A 58 -22.78 -8.73 10.99
#